data_AF-A0A6A6FZK1-F1
#
_entry.id   AF-A0A6A6FZK1-F1
#
_cell.length_a   1.000
_cell.length_b   1.000
_cell.length_c   1.000
_cell.angle_alpha   90.00
_cell.angle_beta   90.00
_cell.angle_gamma   90.00
#
_symmetry.space_group_name_H-M   'P 1'
#
loop_
_entity.id
_entity.type
_entity.pdbx_description
1 polymer ?
#
loop_
_entity_poly.entity_id
_entity_poly.type
_entity_poly.pdbx_seq_one_letter_code
_entity_poly.pdbx_strand_id
1 'polypeptide(L)'
;MCIRITERYAHCRCIYYQHAVQPCRNPYGRGHRIEERTMWVGYACAAHSRRRMGYSPVSYIERSLAGSSTHVYMNTSPYTLGNALSPTTSLRHPLPR
;
A
#
# COMPACT_ATOMS: atom_id res chain seq x y z
N MET A 1 -11.95 32.12 -1.67
CA MET A 1 -11.44 31.05 -0.79
C MET A 1 -10.08 30.62 -1.31
N CYS A 2 -9.05 30.76 -0.49
CA CYS A 2 -7.72 30.25 -0.83
C CYS A 2 -7.71 28.75 -0.52
N ILE A 3 -6.95 27.96 -1.27
CA ILE A 3 -6.97 26.50 -1.12
C ILE A 3 -5.59 26.04 -0.65
N ARG A 4 -5.55 25.12 0.30
CA ARG A 4 -4.32 24.40 0.66
C ARG A 4 -4.54 22.90 0.50
N ILE A 5 -3.76 22.28 -0.36
CA ILE A 5 -3.78 20.83 -0.53
C ILE A 5 -2.88 20.21 0.53
N THR A 6 -3.39 19.21 1.26
CA THR A 6 -2.60 18.38 2.17
C THR A 6 -2.72 16.94 1.74
N GLU A 7 -1.59 16.33 1.42
CA GLU A 7 -1.51 14.91 1.10
C GLU A 7 -1.45 14.11 2.39
N ARG A 8 -2.36 13.15 2.55
CA ARG A 8 -2.47 12.31 3.75
C ARG A 8 -2.60 10.83 3.40
N TYR A 9 -2.28 9.99 4.37
CA TYR A 9 -2.58 8.56 4.32
C TYR A 9 -4.01 8.27 4.76
N ALA A 10 -4.74 7.44 4.01
CA ALA A 10 -6.18 7.22 4.21
C ALA A 10 -6.52 6.62 5.58
N HIS A 11 -5.70 5.69 6.06
CA HIS A 11 -5.92 4.98 7.32
C HIS A 11 -5.43 5.80 8.52
N CYS A 12 -4.15 6.14 8.56
CA CYS A 12 -3.54 6.76 9.73
C CYS A 12 -3.59 8.29 9.73
N ARG A 13 -4.08 8.92 8.66
CA ARG A 13 -4.23 10.38 8.50
C ARG A 13 -2.95 11.21 8.63
N CYS A 14 -1.79 10.55 8.78
CA CYS A 14 -0.48 11.20 8.77
C CYS A 14 -0.33 12.05 7.52
N ILE A 15 0.25 13.25 7.69
CA ILE A 15 0.60 14.13 6.59
C ILE A 15 1.79 13.53 5.88
N TYR A 16 1.65 13.31 4.57
CA TYR A 16 2.75 12.99 3.68
C TYR A 16 3.42 14.27 3.20
N TYR A 17 2.61 15.23 2.74
CA TYR A 17 3.09 16.53 2.25
C TYR A 17 2.02 17.61 2.44
N GLN A 18 2.45 18.84 2.73
CA GLN A 18 1.58 20.00 2.83
C GLN A 18 2.01 21.04 1.79
N HIS A 19 1.13 21.32 0.84
CA HIS A 19 1.39 22.29 -0.22
C HIS A 19 1.26 23.73 0.30
N ALA A 20 1.86 24.67 -0.44
CA ALA A 20 1.63 26.09 -0.21
C ALA A 20 0.15 26.46 -0.44
N VAL A 21 -0.27 27.58 0.16
CA VAL A 21 -1.62 28.12 -0.06
C VAL A 21 -1.71 28.68 -1.48
N GLN A 22 -2.65 28.17 -2.27
CA GLN A 22 -2.99 28.74 -3.56
C GLN A 22 -3.89 29.97 -3.38
N PRO A 23 -3.49 31.14 -3.88
CA PRO A 23 -4.27 32.36 -3.76
C PRO A 23 -5.54 32.26 -4.60
N CYS A 24 -6.64 32.81 -4.09
CA CYS A 24 -7.86 32.98 -4.88
C CYS A 24 -7.76 34.20 -5.81
N ARG A 25 -8.71 34.31 -6.74
CA ARG A 25 -8.78 35.38 -7.76
C ARG A 25 -8.79 36.81 -7.20
N ASN A 26 -9.18 37.01 -5.94
CA ASN A 26 -9.02 38.29 -5.25
C ASN A 26 -8.20 38.10 -3.94
N PRO A 27 -6.87 38.06 -4.03
CA PRO A 27 -6.02 37.77 -2.88
C PRO A 27 -5.94 38.94 -1.89
N TYR A 28 -6.24 40.17 -2.33
CA TYR A 28 -6.16 41.38 -1.51
C TYR A 28 -7.52 41.83 -0.93
N GLY A 29 -8.63 41.19 -1.35
CA GLY A 29 -9.95 41.44 -0.78
C GLY A 29 -10.08 40.89 0.64
N ARG A 30 -10.84 41.55 1.51
CA ARG A 30 -11.05 41.07 2.90
C ARG A 30 -11.88 39.77 2.93
N GLY A 31 -11.61 38.89 3.90
CA GLY A 31 -12.46 37.73 4.19
C GLY A 31 -12.15 36.41 3.46
N HIS A 32 -10.94 36.24 2.88
CA HIS A 32 -10.54 34.97 2.27
C HIS A 32 -10.16 33.93 3.32
N ARG A 33 -11.06 33.00 3.60
CA ARG A 33 -10.74 31.80 4.40
C ARG A 33 -9.86 30.85 3.60
N ILE A 34 -8.94 30.18 4.30
CA ILE A 34 -8.18 29.05 3.74
C ILE A 34 -9.04 27.81 3.90
N GLU A 35 -9.36 27.19 2.78
CA GLU A 35 -10.02 25.90 2.70
C GLU A 35 -8.94 24.82 2.57
N GLU A 36 -8.93 23.86 3.50
CA GLU A 36 -8.02 22.74 3.44
C GLU A 36 -8.67 21.58 2.69
N ARG A 37 -7.98 21.07 1.67
CA ARG A 37 -8.42 19.89 0.90
C ARG A 37 -7.42 18.78 1.07
N THR A 38 -7.92 17.58 1.32
CA THR A 38 -7.08 16.40 1.51
C THR A 38 -7.00 15.58 0.24
N MET A 39 -5.80 15.20 -0.16
CA MET A 39 -5.54 14.22 -1.21
C MET A 39 -5.01 12.93 -0.56
N TRP A 40 -5.58 11.79 -0.90
CA TRP A 40 -5.13 10.50 -0.36
C TRP A 40 -4.04 9.91 -1.24
N VAL A 41 -2.87 9.66 -0.66
CA VAL A 41 -1.69 9.18 -1.41
C VAL A 41 -1.37 7.70 -1.18
N GLY A 42 -1.99 7.08 -0.19
CA GLY A 42 -1.77 5.68 0.14
C GLY A 42 -2.52 5.25 1.40
N TYR A 43 -2.41 3.98 1.77
CA TYR A 43 -3.13 3.41 2.91
C TYR A 43 -2.56 3.85 4.27
N ALA A 44 -1.29 3.54 4.55
CA ALA A 44 -0.62 3.86 5.82
C ALA A 44 0.82 4.32 5.60
N CYS A 45 1.32 5.23 6.44
CA CYS A 45 2.71 5.68 6.40
C CYS A 45 3.68 4.63 6.95
N ALA A 46 4.99 4.81 6.75
CA ALA A 46 6.01 3.84 7.20
C ALA A 46 5.95 3.52 8.72
N ALA A 47 5.59 4.49 9.56
CA ALA A 47 5.43 4.26 11.00
C ALA A 47 4.21 3.39 11.34
N HIS A 48 3.15 3.47 10.51
CA HIS A 48 1.89 2.76 10.69
C HIS A 48 1.71 1.58 9.73
N SER A 49 2.73 1.28 8.91
CA SER A 49 2.74 0.13 8.01
C SER A 49 3.33 -1.12 8.65
N ARG A 50 3.64 -1.09 9.96
CA ARG A 50 4.15 -2.23 10.73
C ARG A 50 3.14 -3.37 10.71
N ARG A 51 3.32 -4.29 9.76
CA ARG A 51 2.86 -5.66 9.87
C ARG A 51 3.49 -6.25 11.13
N ARG A 52 2.69 -6.98 11.91
CA ARG A 52 3.10 -7.64 13.16
C ARG A 52 4.36 -8.48 12.91
N MET A 53 5.55 -7.98 13.24
CA MET A 53 6.72 -8.84 13.43
C MET A 53 6.57 -9.54 14.77
N GLY A 54 5.68 -10.54 14.76
CA GLY A 54 5.50 -11.54 15.81
C GLY A 54 5.59 -12.96 15.24
N TYR A 55 6.19 -13.13 14.06
CA TYR A 55 6.59 -14.43 13.54
C TYR A 55 8.11 -14.45 13.43
N SER A 56 8.76 -14.96 14.46
CA SER A 56 10.12 -15.49 14.36
C SER A 56 9.98 -16.83 13.63
N PRO A 57 10.41 -16.97 12.37
CA PRO A 57 10.55 -18.29 11.80
C PRO A 57 11.68 -18.94 12.59
N VAL A 58 11.35 -20.00 13.33
CA VAL A 58 12.33 -20.86 14.00
C VAL A 58 13.50 -21.10 13.04
N SER A 59 14.69 -20.68 13.44
CA SER A 59 15.92 -20.90 12.68
C SER A 59 16.26 -22.38 12.76
N TYR A 60 15.87 -23.15 11.76
CA TYR A 60 16.47 -24.46 11.52
C TYR A 60 17.84 -24.22 10.90
N ILE A 61 18.89 -24.26 11.73
CA ILE A 61 20.23 -24.49 11.21
C ILE A 61 20.24 -25.93 10.71
N GLU A 62 20.40 -26.17 9.41
CA GLU A 62 21.25 -27.26 8.95
C GLU A 62 21.99 -26.89 7.67
N ARG A 63 23.31 -27.06 7.74
CA ARG A 63 24.26 -27.04 6.63
C ARG A 63 23.78 -27.99 5.54
N SER A 64 23.85 -27.58 4.27
CA SER A 64 24.54 -28.31 3.21
C SER A 64 24.45 -27.59 1.86
N LEU A 65 25.54 -27.71 1.12
CA LEU A 65 25.81 -27.16 -0.19
C LEU A 65 24.75 -27.56 -1.23
N ALA A 66 24.28 -26.59 -2.02
CA ALA A 66 24.09 -26.66 -3.48
C ALA A 66 23.16 -25.52 -3.93
N GLY A 67 23.58 -24.78 -4.96
CA GLY A 67 22.83 -23.67 -5.50
C GLY A 67 21.44 -24.05 -6.02
N SER A 68 20.45 -23.23 -5.70
CA SER A 68 19.24 -23.11 -6.51
C SER A 68 18.62 -21.74 -6.32
N SER A 69 18.71 -20.93 -7.37
CA SER A 69 18.03 -19.64 -7.48
C SER A 69 16.54 -19.89 -7.65
N THR A 70 15.79 -19.90 -6.55
CA THR A 70 14.32 -19.92 -6.60
C THR A 70 13.83 -18.48 -6.72
N HIS A 71 13.47 -18.07 -7.94
CA HIS A 71 12.73 -16.83 -8.19
C HIS A 71 11.31 -16.98 -7.63
N VAL A 72 11.12 -16.63 -6.36
CA VAL A 72 9.80 -16.68 -5.73
C VAL A 72 8.97 -15.52 -6.25
N TYR A 73 8.00 -15.81 -7.12
CA TYR A 73 6.96 -14.85 -7.50
C TYR A 73 6.07 -14.63 -6.28
N MET A 74 6.39 -13.64 -5.45
CA MET A 74 5.57 -13.27 -4.30
C MET A 74 4.30 -12.58 -4.79
N ASN A 75 3.23 -13.36 -4.98
CA ASN A 75 1.87 -12.83 -5.14
C ASN A 75 1.48 -12.13 -3.82
N THR A 76 1.56 -10.80 -3.81
CA THR A 76 1.12 -9.97 -2.69
C THR A 76 -0.15 -9.21 -3.08
N SER A 77 -1.22 -9.94 -3.40
CA SER A 77 -2.56 -9.34 -3.51
C SER A 77 -3.27 -9.34 -2.15
N PRO A 78 -3.63 -8.17 -1.57
CA PRO A 78 -4.23 -8.08 -0.23
C PRO A 78 -5.75 -8.33 -0.18
N TYR A 79 -6.38 -8.92 -1.21
CA TYR A 79 -7.85 -8.92 -1.34
C TYR A 79 -8.58 -10.27 -1.17
N THR A 80 -7.95 -11.38 -0.80
CA THR A 80 -8.71 -12.64 -0.61
C THR A 80 -9.12 -12.84 0.84
N LEU A 81 -10.15 -12.11 1.26
CA LEU A 81 -11.04 -12.50 2.35
C LEU A 81 -12.16 -13.37 1.76
N GLY A 82 -12.20 -14.65 2.13
CA GLY A 82 -13.41 -15.45 2.03
C GLY A 82 -13.31 -16.69 1.14
N ASN A 83 -13.55 -17.83 1.79
CA ASN A 83 -14.04 -19.11 1.27
C ASN A 83 -12.99 -20.15 0.87
N ALA A 84 -12.84 -21.12 1.79
CA ALA A 84 -12.30 -22.44 1.53
C ALA A 84 -13.19 -23.19 0.52
N LEU A 85 -12.61 -23.63 -0.59
CA LEU A 85 -13.03 -24.82 -1.34
C LEU A 85 -11.77 -25.52 -1.88
N SER A 86 -11.77 -26.84 -1.71
CA SER A 86 -10.69 -27.82 -1.84
C SER A 86 -10.09 -27.95 -3.27
N PRO A 87 -9.00 -28.73 -3.47
CA PRO A 87 -8.20 -28.67 -4.68
C PRO A 87 -8.85 -29.47 -5.83
N THR A 88 -9.17 -28.82 -6.94
CA THR A 88 -9.54 -29.53 -8.18
C THR A 88 -8.30 -29.74 -9.04
N THR A 89 -7.82 -30.98 -8.97
CA THR A 89 -7.15 -31.80 -9.99
C THR A 89 -6.90 -31.14 -11.35
N SER A 90 -5.62 -31.05 -11.72
CA SER A 90 -5.12 -30.65 -13.04
C SER A 90 -5.56 -31.64 -14.13
N LEU A 91 -6.41 -31.19 -15.05
CA LEU A 91 -6.69 -31.87 -16.31
C LEU A 91 -6.15 -30.99 -17.45
N ARG A 92 -4.93 -31.29 -17.91
CA ARG A 92 -4.40 -30.74 -19.17
C ARG A 92 -4.69 -31.74 -20.29
N HIS A 93 -5.55 -31.35 -21.23
CA HIS A 93 -5.62 -31.95 -22.55
C HIS A 93 -4.47 -31.45 -23.45
N PRO A 94 -4.06 -32.23 -24.47
CA PRO A 94 -2.85 -31.99 -25.26
C PRO A 94 -3.03 -30.94 -26.38
N LEU A 95 -1.91 -30.36 -26.79
CA LEU A 95 -1.74 -29.40 -27.89
C LEU A 95 -2.16 -29.99 -29.25
N PRO A 96 -2.75 -29.20 -30.17
CA PRO A 96 -2.79 -29.53 -31.59
C PRO A 96 -1.48 -29.12 -32.31
N ARG A 97 -1.22 -29.86 -33.39
CA ARG A 97 0.00 -29.98 -34.21
C ARG A 97 0.60 -28.69 -34.76
#